data_AF-I4FLF6-F1
#
_entry.id   AF-I4FLF6-F1
#
_cell.length_a   1.000
_cell.length_b   1.000
_cell.length_c   1.000
_cell.angle_alpha   90.00
_cell.angle_beta   90.00
_cell.angle_gamma   90.00
#
_symmetry.space_group_name_H-M   'P 1'
#
loop_
_entity.id
_entity.type
_entity.pdbx_description
1 polymer ?
#
loop_
_entity_poly.entity_id
_entity_poly.type
_entity_poly.pdbx_seq_one_letter_code
_entity_poly.pdbx_strand_id
1 'polypeptide(L)'
;MNNKIILIFIGLTFLASCADSKQFQCQKIYRIANEVAQETKSLTNAQGIEIDQKSWLLAADKIEQAAENMKKLEVKDTELEKYKIAFAQVYEDYATATREIIQVIETRNKNGAKLAQEKVRKAGQLEKETGEAFNTYCQAQ
;
A
#
# COMPACT_ATOMS: atom_id res chain seq x y z
N MET A 1 -14.48 -42.72 -55.56
CA MET A 1 -14.22 -41.44 -54.85
C MET A 1 -13.59 -41.78 -53.53
N ASN A 2 -12.39 -41.26 -53.23
CA ASN A 2 -11.92 -41.03 -51.86
C ASN A 2 -10.66 -40.16 -51.93
N ASN A 3 -10.88 -38.85 -51.89
CA ASN A 3 -9.84 -37.83 -51.86
C ASN A 3 -9.42 -37.60 -50.41
N LYS A 4 -8.22 -38.04 -50.02
CA LYS A 4 -7.68 -37.76 -48.67
C LYS A 4 -7.09 -36.37 -48.67
N ILE A 5 -7.89 -35.38 -48.25
CA ILE A 5 -7.40 -34.03 -47.95
C ILE A 5 -6.64 -34.11 -46.63
N ILE A 6 -5.31 -34.00 -46.71
CA ILE A 6 -4.45 -33.81 -45.54
C ILE A 6 -4.48 -32.32 -45.21
N LEU A 7 -5.27 -31.94 -44.19
CA LEU A 7 -5.24 -30.60 -43.60
C LEU A 7 -4.06 -30.52 -42.63
N ILE A 8 -2.96 -29.93 -43.09
CA ILE A 8 -1.86 -29.51 -42.22
C ILE A 8 -2.33 -28.24 -41.49
N PHE A 9 -2.80 -28.40 -40.26
CA PHE A 9 -3.01 -27.29 -39.33
C PHE A 9 -1.64 -26.77 -38.90
N ILE A 10 -1.14 -25.74 -39.59
CA ILE A 10 -0.02 -24.93 -39.12
C ILE A 10 -0.56 -24.13 -37.92
N GLY A 11 -0.31 -24.66 -36.72
CA GLY A 11 -0.62 -23.95 -35.48
C GLY A 11 0.23 -22.68 -35.41
N LEU A 12 -0.39 -21.52 -35.64
CA LEU A 12 0.18 -20.24 -35.23
C LEU A 12 0.29 -20.26 -33.70
N THR A 13 1.50 -20.50 -33.20
CA THR A 13 1.85 -20.20 -31.82
C THR A 13 1.87 -18.68 -31.67
N PHE A 14 0.73 -18.11 -31.30
CA PHE A 14 0.69 -16.75 -30.75
C PHE A 14 1.57 -16.73 -29.49
N LEU A 15 2.77 -16.17 -29.61
CA LEU A 15 3.56 -15.74 -28.47
C LEU A 15 2.87 -14.52 -27.86
N ALA A 16 1.73 -14.74 -27.18
CA ALA A 16 1.17 -13.75 -26.30
C ALA A 16 2.18 -13.56 -25.17
N SER A 17 2.95 -12.47 -25.21
CA SER A 17 3.75 -12.01 -24.10
C SER A 17 2.82 -11.92 -22.88
N CYS A 18 2.99 -12.78 -21.88
CA CYS A 18 2.37 -12.67 -20.57
C CYS A 18 2.95 -11.44 -19.85
N ALA A 19 2.60 -10.24 -20.31
CA ALA A 19 2.80 -9.03 -19.53
C ALA A 19 1.70 -8.99 -18.47
N ASP A 20 2.08 -8.85 -17.20
CA ASP A 20 1.14 -8.63 -16.10
C ASP A 20 0.16 -7.52 -16.49
N SER A 21 -1.14 -7.84 -16.49
CA SER A 21 -2.17 -6.85 -16.79
C SER A 21 -2.15 -5.73 -15.75
N LYS A 22 -2.57 -4.53 -16.14
CA LYS A 22 -2.79 -3.39 -15.22
C LYS A 22 -3.58 -3.84 -13.98
N GLN A 23 -4.65 -4.60 -14.19
CA GLN A 23 -5.50 -5.12 -13.11
C GLN A 23 -4.72 -6.01 -12.14
N PHE A 24 -3.87 -6.90 -12.63
CA PHE A 24 -3.05 -7.76 -11.77
C PHE A 24 -2.03 -6.95 -10.96
N GLN A 25 -1.43 -5.92 -11.56
CA GLN A 25 -0.51 -5.02 -10.86
C GLN A 25 -1.24 -4.17 -9.79
N CYS A 26 -2.44 -3.69 -10.08
CA CYS A 26 -3.31 -3.03 -9.10
C CYS A 26 -3.58 -3.93 -7.88
N GLN A 27 -3.90 -5.22 -8.09
CA GLN A 27 -4.15 -6.16 -7.00
C GLN A 27 -2.94 -6.35 -6.09
N LYS A 28 -1.71 -6.32 -6.64
CA LYS A 28 -0.49 -6.38 -5.82
C LYS A 28 -0.39 -5.18 -4.87
N ILE A 29 -0.70 -3.97 -5.33
CA ILE A 29 -0.71 -2.75 -4.50
C ILE A 29 -1.85 -2.80 -3.47
N TYR A 30 -3.08 -3.18 -3.88
CA TYR A 30 -4.21 -3.32 -2.95
C TYR A 30 -3.91 -4.26 -1.79
N ARG A 31 -3.19 -5.36 -2.03
CA ARG A 31 -2.85 -6.32 -0.98
C ARG A 31 -2.05 -5.65 0.15
N ILE A 32 -0.98 -4.94 -0.19
CA ILE A 32 -0.14 -4.26 0.80
C ILE A 32 -0.93 -3.14 1.49
N ALA A 33 -1.73 -2.38 0.73
CA ALA A 33 -2.54 -1.31 1.30
C ALA A 33 -3.58 -1.82 2.31
N ASN A 34 -4.20 -2.98 2.03
CA ASN A 34 -5.15 -3.61 2.94
C ASN A 34 -4.47 -4.15 4.22
N GLU A 35 -3.24 -4.66 4.12
CA GLU A 35 -2.46 -5.07 5.29
C GLU A 35 -2.21 -3.87 6.22
N VAL A 36 -1.77 -2.73 5.69
CA VAL A 36 -1.58 -1.51 6.50
C VAL A 36 -2.89 -1.01 7.10
N ALA A 37 -3.98 -1.01 6.34
CA ALA A 37 -5.30 -0.61 6.85
C ALA A 37 -5.79 -1.48 8.01
N GLN A 38 -5.40 -2.76 8.07
CA GLN A 38 -5.70 -3.63 9.20
C GLN A 38 -4.85 -3.30 10.43
N GLU A 39 -3.55 -3.05 10.25
CA GLU A 39 -2.65 -2.66 11.34
C GLU A 39 -3.09 -1.31 11.94
N THR A 40 -3.43 -0.30 11.13
CA THR A 40 -3.87 1.01 11.64
C THR A 40 -5.25 0.97 12.32
N LYS A 41 -6.18 0.14 11.84
CA LYS A 41 -7.47 -0.11 12.54
C LYS A 41 -7.26 -0.70 13.92
N SER A 42 -6.30 -1.62 14.08
CA SER A 42 -6.02 -2.23 15.38
C SER A 42 -5.59 -1.21 16.45
N LEU A 43 -4.95 -0.10 16.03
CA LEU A 43 -4.49 0.97 16.91
C LEU A 43 -5.60 1.96 17.31
N THR A 44 -6.59 2.16 16.44
CA THR A 44 -7.61 3.24 16.57
C THR A 44 -8.93 2.78 17.20
N ASN A 45 -9.17 1.47 17.28
CA ASN A 45 -10.36 0.87 17.93
C ASN A 45 -10.29 0.84 19.47
N ALA A 46 -9.24 1.41 20.06
CA ALA A 46 -9.03 1.47 21.50
C ALA A 46 -9.70 2.72 22.11
N GLN A 47 -11.03 2.88 21.98
CA GLN A 47 -11.71 3.96 22.70
C GLN A 47 -11.67 3.69 24.22
N GLY A 48 -10.95 4.53 24.96
CA GLY A 48 -10.88 4.50 26.42
C GLY A 48 -9.82 3.56 27.02
N ILE A 49 -8.94 2.98 26.20
CA ILE A 49 -7.84 2.12 26.64
C ILE A 49 -6.53 2.91 26.59
N GLU A 50 -5.73 2.79 27.65
CA GLU A 50 -4.36 3.31 27.71
C GLU A 50 -3.57 2.81 26.49
N ILE A 51 -2.79 3.70 25.86
CA ILE A 51 -1.95 3.32 24.72
C ILE A 51 -0.94 2.27 25.20
N ASP A 52 -1.10 1.02 24.72
CA ASP A 52 -0.06 0.02 24.85
C ASP A 52 1.08 0.39 23.89
N GLN A 53 2.08 1.08 24.45
CA GLN A 53 3.21 1.61 23.70
C GLN A 53 3.94 0.51 22.92
N LYS A 54 4.03 -0.71 23.49
CA LYS A 54 4.71 -1.84 22.83
C LYS A 54 3.95 -2.27 21.57
N SER A 55 2.63 -2.38 21.65
CA SER A 55 1.79 -2.72 20.49
C SER A 55 1.84 -1.64 19.42
N TRP A 56 1.87 -0.36 19.81
CA TRP A 56 2.02 0.76 18.87
C TRP A 56 3.37 0.76 18.16
N LEU A 57 4.47 0.52 18.89
CA LEU A 57 5.80 0.39 18.28
C LEU A 57 5.86 -0.80 17.32
N LEU A 58 5.29 -1.95 17.70
CA LEU A 58 5.22 -3.11 16.81
C LEU A 58 4.43 -2.81 15.53
N ALA A 59 3.32 -2.07 15.64
CA ALA A 59 2.56 -1.65 14.47
C ALA A 59 3.36 -0.68 13.59
N ALA A 60 4.10 0.27 14.19
CA ALA A 60 5.00 1.13 13.43
C ALA A 60 6.05 0.34 12.63
N ASP A 61 6.65 -0.69 13.24
CA ASP A 61 7.62 -1.56 12.57
C ASP A 61 6.99 -2.31 11.37
N LYS A 62 5.77 -2.82 11.52
CA LYS A 62 5.05 -3.49 10.43
C LYS A 62 4.65 -2.54 9.31
N ILE A 63 4.18 -1.33 9.65
CA ILE A 63 3.81 -0.30 8.67
C ILE A 63 5.06 0.12 7.89
N GLU A 64 6.20 0.32 8.54
CA GLU A 64 7.48 0.61 7.87
C GLU A 64 7.92 -0.53 6.97
N GLN A 65 7.79 -1.79 7.41
CA GLN A 65 8.06 -2.94 6.57
C GLN A 65 7.14 -2.98 5.34
N ALA A 66 5.86 -2.61 5.49
CA ALA A 66 4.93 -2.49 4.37
C ALA A 66 5.34 -1.38 3.39
N ALA A 67 5.89 -0.26 3.88
CA ALA A 67 6.47 0.79 3.03
C ALA A 67 7.61 0.24 2.17
N GLU A 68 8.53 -0.50 2.79
CA GLU A 68 9.65 -1.12 2.09
C GLU A 68 9.19 -2.18 1.07
N ASN A 69 8.19 -2.98 1.42
CA ASN A 69 7.58 -3.94 0.51
C ASN A 69 6.88 -3.24 -0.67
N MET A 70 6.20 -2.11 -0.42
CA MET A 70 5.53 -1.32 -1.45
C MET A 70 6.55 -0.72 -2.44
N LYS A 71 7.68 -0.19 -1.96
CA LYS A 71 8.76 0.33 -2.82
C LYS A 71 9.38 -0.76 -3.70
N LYS A 72 9.60 -1.95 -3.13
CA LYS A 72 10.20 -3.10 -3.82
C LYS A 72 9.24 -3.81 -4.77
N LEU A 73 7.94 -3.48 -4.70
CA LEU A 73 6.95 -4.12 -5.54
C LEU A 73 7.23 -3.85 -7.02
N GLU A 74 7.43 -4.92 -7.79
CA GLU A 74 7.62 -4.83 -9.23
C GLU A 74 6.29 -4.53 -9.93
N VAL A 75 6.23 -3.34 -10.55
CA VAL A 75 5.17 -2.91 -11.45
C VAL A 75 5.82 -2.40 -12.74
N LYS A 76 5.16 -2.64 -13.87
CA LYS A 76 5.59 -2.20 -15.21
C LYS A 76 4.87 -0.94 -15.64
N ASP A 77 3.70 -0.67 -15.05
CA ASP A 77 2.89 0.49 -15.34
C ASP A 77 3.44 1.73 -14.61
N THR A 78 3.67 2.82 -15.36
CA THR A 78 4.31 4.03 -14.84
C THR A 78 3.44 4.81 -13.85
N GLU A 79 2.11 4.75 -13.96
CA GLU A 79 1.24 5.39 -12.97
C GLU A 79 1.18 4.54 -11.69
N LEU A 80 1.18 3.21 -11.82
CA LEU A 80 1.27 2.32 -10.66
C LEU A 80 2.60 2.48 -9.89
N GLU A 81 3.69 2.78 -10.59
CA GLU A 81 4.97 3.14 -9.95
C GLU A 81 4.86 4.43 -9.11
N LYS A 82 4.12 5.44 -9.59
CA LYS A 82 3.88 6.65 -8.82
C LYS A 82 3.01 6.37 -7.59
N TYR A 83 1.94 5.59 -7.75
CA TYR A 83 1.05 5.25 -6.64
C TYR A 83 1.74 4.43 -5.56
N LYS A 84 2.55 3.42 -5.93
CA LYS A 84 3.28 2.62 -4.93
C LYS A 84 4.25 3.50 -4.13
N ILE A 85 4.91 4.48 -4.77
CA ILE A 85 5.83 5.41 -4.09
C ILE A 85 5.03 6.31 -3.12
N ALA A 86 3.89 6.84 -3.56
CA ALA A 86 3.04 7.67 -2.71
C ALA A 86 2.49 6.90 -1.50
N PHE A 87 2.03 5.66 -1.68
CA PHE A 87 1.63 4.80 -0.57
C PHE A 87 2.78 4.48 0.38
N ALA A 88 3.98 4.19 -0.15
CA ALA A 88 5.14 3.96 0.69
C ALA A 88 5.46 5.17 1.57
N GLN A 89 5.39 6.40 1.02
CA GLN A 89 5.57 7.63 1.78
C GLN A 89 4.55 7.77 2.91
N VAL A 90 3.26 7.50 2.63
CA VAL A 90 2.20 7.50 3.65
C VAL A 90 2.53 6.55 4.80
N TYR A 91 3.02 5.35 4.49
CA TYR A 91 3.35 4.35 5.50
C TYR A 91 4.56 4.76 6.33
N GLU A 92 5.60 5.32 5.71
CA GLU A 92 6.74 5.89 6.43
C GLU A 92 6.33 7.03 7.37
N ASP A 93 5.43 7.90 6.90
CA ASP A 93 4.91 9.01 7.69
C ASP A 93 4.10 8.49 8.89
N TYR A 94 3.29 7.44 8.72
CA TYR A 94 2.55 6.81 9.81
C TYR A 94 3.46 6.11 10.81
N ALA A 95 4.46 5.35 10.36
CA ALA A 95 5.41 4.69 11.24
C ALA A 95 6.20 5.71 12.07
N THR A 96 6.66 6.79 11.43
CA THR A 96 7.35 7.91 12.07
C THR A 96 6.45 8.61 13.09
N ALA A 97 5.24 8.99 12.69
CA ALA A 97 4.31 9.67 13.57
C ALA A 97 3.92 8.81 14.78
N THR A 98 3.76 7.50 14.59
CA THR A 98 3.48 6.55 15.68
C THR A 98 4.59 6.55 16.72
N ARG A 99 5.85 6.47 16.29
CA ARG A 99 7.01 6.51 17.21
C ARG A 99 7.13 7.85 17.93
N GLU A 100 6.85 8.95 17.24
CA GLU A 100 6.85 10.28 17.84
C GLU A 100 5.73 10.46 18.88
N ILE A 101 4.55 9.87 18.65
CA ILE A 101 3.48 9.84 19.65
C ILE A 101 3.95 9.11 20.92
N ILE A 102 4.61 7.95 20.77
CA ILE A 102 5.16 7.22 21.92
C ILE A 102 6.19 8.05 22.67
N GLN A 103 7.13 8.69 21.96
CA GLN A 103 8.11 9.57 22.58
C GLN A 103 7.45 10.74 23.33
N VAL A 104 6.39 11.33 22.76
CA VAL A 104 5.62 12.40 23.40
C VAL A 104 4.97 11.93 24.71
N ILE A 105 4.44 10.70 24.74
CA ILE A 105 3.84 10.10 25.93
C ILE A 105 4.92 9.88 27.00
N GLU A 106 6.05 9.27 26.64
CA GLU A 106 7.16 8.98 27.54
C GLU A 106 7.77 10.26 28.15
N THR A 107 7.98 11.28 27.31
CA THR A 107 8.66 12.52 27.71
C THR A 107 7.70 13.61 28.21
N ARG A 108 6.38 13.40 28.10
CA ARG A 108 5.33 14.41 28.36
C ARG A 108 5.55 15.72 27.59
N ASN A 109 6.16 15.64 26.39
CA ASN A 109 6.49 16.79 25.56
C ASN A 109 5.25 17.34 24.86
N LYS A 110 4.59 18.34 25.47
CA LYS A 110 3.39 18.99 24.92
C LYS A 110 3.60 19.61 23.53
N ASN A 111 4.80 20.12 23.23
CA ASN A 111 5.10 20.68 21.91
C ASN A 111 5.22 19.59 20.85
N GLY A 112 5.80 18.43 21.21
CA GLY A 112 5.87 17.26 20.35
C GLY A 112 4.50 16.69 20.01
N ALA A 113 3.53 16.76 20.94
CA ALA A 113 2.16 16.27 20.70
C ALA A 113 1.48 16.94 19.50
N LYS A 114 1.61 18.28 19.40
CA LYS A 114 1.01 19.04 18.29
C LYS A 114 1.66 18.70 16.95
N LEU A 115 2.98 18.53 16.94
CA LEU A 115 3.73 18.16 15.73
C LEU A 115 3.36 16.75 15.26
N ALA A 116 3.30 15.79 16.18
CA ALA A 116 2.90 14.42 15.88
C ALA A 116 1.47 14.37 15.32
N GLN A 117 0.53 15.13 15.92
CA GLN A 117 -0.83 15.24 15.42
C GLN A 117 -0.89 15.83 14.00
N GLU A 118 -0.09 16.86 13.72
CA GLU A 118 -0.03 17.46 12.39
C GLU A 118 0.51 16.47 11.34
N LYS A 119 1.51 15.66 11.70
CA LYS A 119 2.05 14.61 10.82
C LYS A 119 1.01 13.55 10.50
N VAL A 120 0.31 13.02 11.51
CA VAL A 120 -0.79 12.06 11.28
C VAL A 120 -1.85 12.66 10.36
N ARG A 121 -2.22 13.94 10.57
CA ARG A 121 -3.20 14.63 9.70
C ARG A 121 -2.72 14.73 8.25
N LYS A 122 -1.45 15.08 8.03
CA LYS A 122 -0.86 15.17 6.68
C LYS A 122 -0.78 13.80 6.01
N ALA A 123 -0.34 12.78 6.74
CA ALA A 123 -0.29 11.40 6.25
C ALA A 123 -1.68 10.91 5.84
N GLY A 124 -2.70 11.13 6.67
CA GLY A 124 -4.09 10.74 6.34
C GLY A 124 -4.69 11.52 5.17
N GLN A 125 -4.30 12.79 4.98
CA GLN A 125 -4.70 13.54 3.78
C GLN A 125 -4.07 12.93 2.52
N LEU A 126 -2.76 12.67 2.55
CA LEU A 126 -2.05 12.05 1.43
C LEU A 126 -2.57 10.63 1.13
N GLU A 127 -2.87 9.84 2.16
CA GLU A 127 -3.48 8.51 2.03
C GLU A 127 -4.81 8.59 1.28
N LYS A 128 -5.68 9.52 1.68
CA LYS A 128 -6.98 9.72 1.03
C LYS A 128 -6.82 10.10 -0.43
N GLU A 129 -6.01 11.12 -0.71
CA GLU A 129 -5.78 11.61 -2.07
C GLU A 129 -5.17 10.51 -2.96
N THR A 130 -4.17 9.79 -2.44
CA THR A 130 -3.50 8.68 -3.14
C THR A 130 -4.48 7.52 -3.38
N GLY A 131 -5.24 7.14 -2.35
CA GLY A 131 -6.19 6.03 -2.42
C GLY A 131 -7.34 6.26 -3.39
N GLU A 132 -7.92 7.47 -3.39
CA GLU A 132 -8.96 7.86 -4.35
C GLU A 132 -8.44 7.82 -5.79
N ALA A 133 -7.30 8.47 -6.05
CA ALA A 133 -6.69 8.51 -7.38
C ALA A 133 -6.29 7.11 -7.88
N PHE A 134 -5.65 6.31 -7.02
CA PHE A 134 -5.27 4.93 -7.30
C PHE A 134 -6.50 4.07 -7.62
N ASN A 135 -7.56 4.18 -6.82
CA ASN A 135 -8.78 3.41 -7.03
C ASN A 135 -9.45 3.78 -8.35
N THR A 136 -9.56 5.08 -8.67
CA THR A 136 -10.06 5.53 -9.98
C THR A 136 -9.20 4.98 -11.12
N TYR A 137 -7.87 5.05 -11.00
CA TYR A 137 -6.96 4.52 -12.02
C TYR A 137 -7.18 3.03 -12.24
N CYS A 138 -7.24 2.22 -11.17
CA CYS A 138 -7.38 0.77 -11.25
C CYS A 138 -8.76 0.31 -11.74
N GLN A 139 -9.80 1.13 -11.60
CA GLN A 139 -11.14 0.82 -12.10
C GLN A 139 -11.37 1.26 -13.56
N ALA A 140 -10.52 2.15 -14.09
CA ALA A 140 -10.59 2.54 -15.50
C ALA A 140 -10.19 1.35 -16.41
N GLN A 141 -11.00 1.10 -17.44
CA GLN A 141 -10.79 0.02 -18.42
C GLN A 141 -9.55 0.24 -19.29
#